data_AF-A0A9D6HPP9-F1
#
_entry.id   AF-A0A9D6HPP9-F1
#
_cell.length_a   1.000
_cell.length_b   1.000
_cell.length_c   1.000
_cell.angle_alpha   90.00
_cell.angle_beta   90.00
_cell.angle_gamma   90.00
#
_symmetry.space_group_name_H-M   'P 1'
#
loop_
_entity.id
_entity.type
_entity.pdbx_description
1 polymer ?
#
loop_
_entity_poly.entity_id
_entity_poly.type
_entity_poly.pdbx_seq_one_letter_code
_entity_poly.pdbx_strand_id
1 'polypeptide(L)' 'AIIELSGDLKVGDKIKIEGGKNEFDQTVEEMQVDHKSVNTAGPGDVVGIKVAEKTREGALVLKLEE' A
#
# COMPACT_ATOMS: atom_id res chain seq x y z
N ALA A 1 -6.87 4.05 -0.03
CA ALA A 1 -6.92 2.96 0.97
C ALA A 1 -5.96 3.31 2.09
N ILE A 2 -6.28 2.91 3.32
CA ILE A 2 -5.38 3.02 4.47
C ILE A 2 -4.81 1.63 4.72
N ILE A 3 -3.50 1.53 4.81
CA ILE A 3 -2.76 0.27 4.98
C ILE A 3 -1.83 0.45 6.17
N GLU A 4 -1.89 -0.48 7.12
CA GLU A 4 -0.89 -0.57 8.17
C GLU A 4 0.25 -1.45 7.67
N LEU A 5 1.46 -0.89 7.63
CA LEU A 5 2.61 -1.62 7.15
C LEU A 5 3.17 -2.53 8.24
N SER A 6 3.48 -3.78 7.88
CA SER A 6 4.25 -4.69 8.74
C SER A 6 5.74 -4.67 8.43
N GLY A 7 6.16 -3.92 7.40
CA GLY A 7 7.53 -3.80 6.95
C GLY A 7 7.76 -2.47 6.24
N ASP A 8 8.93 -2.30 5.65
CA ASP A 8 9.27 -1.09 4.90
C ASP A 8 8.67 -1.07 3.49
N LEU A 9 8.11 0.09 3.12
CA LEU A 9 7.55 0.37 1.81
C LEU A 9 8.07 1.71 1.30
N LYS A 10 8.32 1.79 -0.01
CA LYS A 10 8.82 3.00 -0.67
C LYS A 10 7.96 3.37 -1.89
N VAL A 11 7.91 4.66 -2.19
CA VAL A 11 7.36 5.18 -3.45
C VAL A 11 8.19 4.66 -4.63
N GLY A 12 7.52 4.04 -5.59
CA GLY A 12 8.10 3.34 -6.73
C GLY A 12 8.13 1.82 -6.56
N ASP A 13 7.87 1.30 -5.37
CA ASP A 13 7.74 -0.15 -5.19
C ASP A 13 6.44 -0.66 -5.80
N LYS A 14 6.47 -1.92 -6.24
CA LYS A 14 5.29 -2.62 -6.74
C LYS A 14 4.64 -3.37 -5.59
N ILE A 15 3.34 -3.18 -5.42
CA ILE A 15 2.55 -3.86 -4.41
C ILE A 15 1.43 -4.65 -5.08
N LYS A 16 1.13 -5.82 -4.54
CA LYS A 16 -0.04 -6.61 -4.89
C LYS A 16 -1.09 -6.43 -3.81
N ILE A 17 -2.32 -6.09 -4.20
CA ILE A 17 -3.43 -5.90 -3.29
C ILE A 17 -4.48 -6.97 -3.57
N GLU A 18 -4.77 -7.79 -2.56
CA GLU A 18 -5.73 -8.89 -2.62
C GLU A 18 -6.93 -8.58 -1.71
N GLY A 19 -7.99 -8.05 -2.31
CA GLY A 19 -9.24 -7.67 -1.66
C GLY A 19 -10.35 -8.72 -1.86
N GLY A 20 -10.24 -9.86 -1.20
CA GLY A 20 -11.25 -10.92 -1.23
C GLY A 20 -11.36 -11.64 -2.57
N LYS A 21 -12.19 -11.14 -3.49
CA LYS A 21 -12.36 -11.71 -4.85
C LYS A 21 -11.59 -10.98 -5.95
N ASN A 22 -11.07 -9.80 -5.65
CA ASN A 22 -10.30 -9.00 -6.59
C ASN A 22 -8.87 -8.93 -6.10
N GLU A 23 -7.92 -9.30 -6.96
CA GLU A 23 -6.50 -9.13 -6.75
C GLU A 23 -5.92 -8.36 -7.94
N PHE A 24 -5.10 -7.36 -7.66
CA PHE A 24 -4.41 -6.59 -8.69
C PHE A 24 -3.06 -6.09 -8.17
N ASP A 25 -2.11 -5.96 -9.08
CA ASP A 25 -0.84 -5.29 -8.83
C ASP A 25 -0.91 -3.81 -9.19
N GLN A 26 -0.21 -3.02 -8.40
CA GLN A 26 -0.15 -1.57 -8.52
C GLN A 26 1.25 -1.09 -8.13
N THR A 27 1.76 -0.09 -8.83
CA THR A 27 2.96 0.64 -8.39
C THR A 27 2.57 1.77 -7.46
N VAL A 28 3.33 1.94 -6.38
CA VAL A 28 3.15 3.03 -5.42
C VAL A 28 3.64 4.34 -6.04
N GLU A 29 2.74 5.16 -6.57
CA GLU A 29 3.10 6.49 -7.10
C GLU A 29 3.20 7.55 -6.01
N GLU A 30 2.33 7.47 -4.99
CA GLU A 30 2.29 8.42 -3.88
C GLU A 30 1.86 7.70 -2.59
N MET A 31 2.51 8.05 -1.48
CA MET A 31 2.13 7.63 -0.13
C MET A 31 2.00 8.83 0.80
N GLN A 32 1.05 8.74 1.72
CA GLN A 32 0.83 9.72 2.76
C GLN A 32 0.74 9.05 4.13
N VAL A 33 1.50 9.53 5.11
CA VAL A 33 1.42 9.09 6.51
C VAL A 33 1.01 10.28 7.36
N ASP A 34 -0.05 10.16 8.15
CA ASP A 34 -0.53 11.24 9.03
C ASP A 34 -0.70 12.59 8.28
N HIS A 35 -1.38 12.56 7.12
CA HIS A 35 -1.57 13.71 6.21
C HIS A 35 -0.28 14.34 5.65
N LYS A 36 0.87 13.68 5.76
CA LYS A 36 2.14 14.12 5.19
C LYS A 36 2.57 13.18 4.07
N SER A 37 2.89 13.75 2.91
CA SER A 37 3.49 12.96 1.82
C SER A 37 4.87 12.46 2.25
N VAL A 38 5.08 11.15 2.14
CA VAL A 38 6.34 10.50 2.51
C VAL A 38 6.82 9.61 1.37
N ASN A 39 8.13 9.50 1.22
CA ASN A 39 8.72 8.66 0.17
C ASN A 39 8.94 7.22 0.65
N THR A 40 9.03 7.02 1.95
CA THR A 40 9.31 5.75 2.62
C THR A 40 8.47 5.69 3.89
N ALA A 41 7.93 4.52 4.18
CA ALA A 41 7.20 4.24 5.41
C ALA A 41 7.69 2.92 6.01
N GLY A 42 7.67 2.81 7.33
CA GLY A 42 8.19 1.66 8.06
C GLY A 42 7.10 0.76 8.64
N PRO A 43 7.50 -0.35 9.28
CA PRO A 43 6.59 -1.18 10.05
C PRO A 43 5.91 -0.39 11.18
N GLY A 44 4.59 -0.49 11.28
CA GLY A 44 3.76 0.25 12.23
C GLY A 44 3.26 1.60 11.71
N ASP A 45 3.75 2.06 10.56
CA ASP A 45 3.21 3.27 9.92
C ASP A 45 1.90 2.95 9.19
N VAL A 46 0.96 3.89 9.32
CA VAL A 46 -0.32 3.85 8.62
C VAL A 46 -0.21 4.71 7.37
N VAL A 47 -0.05 4.07 6.22
CA VAL A 47 0.04 4.74 4.91
C VAL A 47 -1.31 4.81 4.22
N GLY A 48 -1.69 6.02 3.82
CA GLY A 48 -2.70 6.28 2.82
C GLY A 48 -2.09 6.17 1.43
N ILE A 49 -2.59 5.25 0.62
CA ILE A 49 -2.25 5.18 -0.81
C ILE A 49 -3.50 5.31 -1.67
N LYS A 50 -3.33 5.86 -2.87
CA LYS A 50 -4.40 5.87 -3.87
C LYS A 50 -4.46 4.49 -4.53
N VAL A 51 -5.60 3.82 -4.42
CA VAL A 51 -5.83 2.52 -5.07
C VAL A 51 -6.62 2.74 -6.35
N ALA A 52 -6.22 2.09 -7.44
CA ALA A 52 -6.91 2.17 -8.73
C ALA A 52 -8.27 1.46 -8.68
N GLU A 53 -8.35 0.34 -7.98
CA GLU A 53 -9.57 -0.45 -7.83
C GLU A 53 -10.13 -0.44 -6.40
N LYS A 54 -11.42 -0.74 -6.29
CA LYS A 54 -12.13 -0.85 -5.02
C LYS A 54 -11.64 -2.09 -4.27
N THR A 55 -11.02 -1.89 -3.13
CA THR A 55 -10.64 -2.95 -2.20
C THR A 55 -11.66 -3.04 -1.06
N ARG A 56 -11.64 -4.15 -0.34
CA ARG A 56 -12.46 -4.35 0.87
C ARG A 56 -11.60 -4.20 2.12
N GLU A 57 -12.24 -3.89 3.24
CA GLU A 57 -11.60 -3.96 4.55
C GLU A 57 -11.04 -5.38 4.78
N GLY A 58 -9.81 -5.47 5.28
CA GLY A 58 -9.08 -6.73 5.41
C GLY A 58 -8.37 -7.20 4.12
N ALA A 59 -8.22 -6.33 3.11
CA ALA A 59 -7.39 -6.64 1.96
C ALA A 59 -5.93 -6.90 2.37
N LEU A 60 -5.34 -7.95 1.81
CA LEU A 60 -3.92 -8.27 1.98
C LEU A 60 -3.10 -7.43 1.01
N VAL A 61 -2.01 -6.85 1.51
CA VAL A 61 -1.08 -6.06 0.71
C VAL A 61 0.29 -6.70 0.81
N LEU A 62 0.84 -7.10 -0.32
CA LEU A 62 2.13 -7.77 -0.43
C LEU A 62 3.06 -6.90 -1.26
N LYS A 63 4.22 -6.56 -0.72
CA LYS A 63 5.29 -5.93 -1.49
C LYS A 63 5.86 -6.96 -2.45
N LEU A 64 5.94 -6.61 -3.73
CA LEU A 64 6.62 -7.40 -4.74
C LEU A 64 8.02 -6.80 -4.90
N GLU A 65 9.01 -7.47 -4.32
CA GLU A 65 10.43 -7.23 -4.60
C GLU A 65 10.87 -8.27 -5.64
N GLU A 66 11.43 -7.81 -6.76
CA GLU A 66 12.21 -8.66 -7.68
C GLU A 66 13.66 -8.76 -7.22
#